data_AF-A0A1G0LVQ3-F1
#
_entry.id   AF-A0A1G0LVQ3-F1
#
_cell.length_a   1.000
_cell.length_b   1.000
_cell.length_c   1.000
_cell.angle_alpha   90.00
_cell.angle_beta   90.00
_cell.angle_gamma   90.00
#
_symmetry.space_group_name_H-M   'P 1'
#
loop_
_entity.id
_entity.type
_entity.pdbx_description
1 polymer ?
#
loop_
_entity_poly.entity_id
_entity_poly.type
_entity_poly.pdbx_seq_one_letter_code
_entity_poly.pdbx_strand_id
1 'polypeptide(L)'
;MLLLWAALAGCFGDAVEPVRDLVVQLESPNGRDAAAVIELVGPGLSDVVATNGQVFTHVSGDTTRVVILLDEPGPIEFTVRMAGLTFPGTAVVQVADDRDELRSLRGYRARLGSVGSRPR
;
A
#
# COMPACT_ATOMS: atom_id res chain seq x y z
N MET A 1 19.31 16.83 58.08
CA MET A 1 20.06 16.84 56.81
C MET A 1 19.45 15.77 55.91
N LEU A 2 18.36 16.13 55.24
CA LEU A 2 17.69 15.31 54.22
C LEU A 2 18.42 15.53 52.90
N LEU A 3 18.87 14.46 52.24
CA LEU A 3 19.02 14.39 50.79
C LEU A 3 19.16 12.90 50.43
N LEU A 4 18.06 12.27 50.02
CA LEU A 4 18.13 11.01 49.28
C LEU A 4 17.36 11.22 47.97
N TRP A 5 18.11 11.62 46.95
CA TRP A 5 17.68 11.59 45.55
C TRP A 5 17.59 10.12 45.12
N ALA A 6 16.39 9.65 44.78
CA ALA A 6 16.21 8.37 44.11
C ALA A 6 15.87 8.64 42.62
N ALA A 7 16.73 8.07 41.78
CA ALA A 7 16.74 8.14 40.33
C ALA A 7 15.39 7.78 39.69
N LEU A 8 14.84 8.70 38.88
CA LEU A 8 13.92 8.36 37.81
C LEU A 8 14.77 7.97 36.59
N ALA A 9 15.20 6.71 36.56
CA ALA A 9 15.61 6.05 35.33
C ALA A 9 14.36 5.83 34.48
N GLY A 10 13.93 6.87 33.75
CA GLY A 10 12.95 6.76 32.69
C GLY A 10 13.53 5.87 31.60
N CYS A 11 13.08 4.62 31.56
CA CYS A 11 13.25 3.74 30.42
C CYS A 11 12.52 4.41 29.24
N PHE A 12 13.25 5.13 28.39
CA PHE A 12 12.75 5.55 27.09
C PHE A 12 12.57 4.28 26.26
N GLY A 13 11.42 3.62 26.43
CA GLY A 13 11.01 2.56 25.54
C GLY A 13 10.92 3.13 24.14
N ASP A 14 11.60 2.51 23.19
CA ASP A 14 11.49 2.84 21.77
C ASP A 14 10.02 3.04 21.41
N ALA A 15 9.68 4.22 20.91
CA ALA A 15 8.33 4.50 20.46
C ALA A 15 8.00 3.52 19.32
N VAL A 16 7.13 2.54 19.59
CA VAL A 16 6.67 1.60 18.57
C VAL A 16 5.78 2.38 17.62
N GLU A 17 6.25 2.58 16.38
CA GLU A 17 5.45 3.19 15.33
C GLU A 17 4.16 2.38 15.11
N PRO A 18 2.98 3.03 15.07
CA PRO A 18 1.73 2.33 14.86
C PRO A 18 1.73 1.64 13.49
N VAL A 19 1.30 0.37 13.45
CA VAL A 19 1.12 -0.39 12.21
C VAL A 19 -0.34 -0.31 11.78
N ARG A 20 -0.58 -0.16 10.48
CA ARG A 20 -1.92 -0.17 9.89
C ARG A 20 -1.98 -0.93 8.57
N ASP A 21 -3.18 -1.42 8.26
CA ASP A 21 -3.51 -2.01 6.98
C ASP A 21 -4.31 -1.00 6.14
N LEU A 22 -3.86 -0.78 4.90
CA LEU A 22 -4.47 0.09 3.91
C LEU A 22 -4.94 -0.72 2.71
N VAL A 23 -6.10 -0.41 2.16
CA VAL A 23 -6.59 -0.94 0.90
C VAL A 23 -6.19 0.02 -0.22
N VAL A 24 -5.54 -0.50 -1.24
CA VAL A 24 -5.30 0.20 -2.50
C VAL A 24 -6.27 -0.34 -3.54
N GLN A 25 -7.05 0.55 -4.15
CA GLN A 25 -7.98 0.24 -5.24
C GLN A 25 -7.58 0.98 -6.50
N LEU A 26 -7.46 0.26 -7.61
CA LEU A 26 -7.30 0.88 -8.92
C LEU A 26 -8.67 1.26 -9.47
N GLU A 27 -8.89 2.55 -9.67
CA GLU A 27 -10.04 3.06 -10.38
C GLU A 27 -9.79 2.99 -11.88
N SER A 28 -10.51 2.07 -12.54
CA SER A 28 -10.41 1.85 -13.97
C SER A 28 -11.43 2.67 -14.74
N PRO A 29 -11.02 3.45 -15.76
CA PRO A 29 -11.94 4.06 -16.72
C PRO A 29 -12.42 3.07 -17.79
N ASN A 30 -11.80 1.90 -17.93
CA ASN A 30 -12.03 0.96 -19.04
C ASN A 30 -12.70 -0.36 -18.62
N GLY A 31 -12.97 -0.53 -17.32
CA GLY A 31 -13.65 -1.73 -16.81
C GLY A 31 -12.67 -2.86 -16.48
N ARG A 32 -12.79 -3.99 -17.18
CA ARG A 32 -12.04 -5.23 -16.85
C ARG A 32 -10.55 -5.05 -17.15
N ASP A 33 -9.76 -5.01 -16.09
CA ASP A 33 -8.30 -5.06 -16.15
C ASP A 33 -7.84 -6.44 -15.67
N ALA A 34 -6.69 -6.90 -16.13
CA ALA A 34 -6.12 -8.19 -15.74
C ALA A 34 -4.82 -8.03 -14.94
N ALA A 35 -4.08 -6.95 -15.18
CA ALA A 35 -2.82 -6.69 -14.50
C ALA A 35 -2.57 -5.20 -14.30
N ALA A 36 -1.80 -4.86 -13.27
CA ALA A 36 -1.30 -3.50 -13.10
C ALA A 36 0.07 -3.47 -12.42
N VAL A 37 0.81 -2.41 -12.73
CA VAL A 37 2.01 -1.98 -12.00
C VAL A 37 1.67 -0.66 -11.30
N ILE A 38 1.80 -0.65 -9.98
CA ILE A 38 1.52 0.50 -9.13
C ILE A 38 2.75 0.77 -8.27
N GLU A 39 3.16 2.03 -8.18
CA GLU A 39 4.21 2.48 -7.27
C GLU A 39 3.60 3.10 -6.03
N LEU A 40 4.13 2.69 -4.88
CA LEU A 40 3.83 3.24 -3.57
C LEU A 40 5.08 3.96 -3.07
N VAL A 41 4.96 5.26 -2.81
CA VAL A 41 6.08 6.13 -2.41
C VAL A 41 5.90 6.55 -0.96
N GLY A 42 6.70 5.97 -0.08
CA GLY A 42 6.71 6.27 1.34
C GLY A 42 7.40 5.18 2.14
N PRO A 43 7.97 5.52 3.30
CA PRO A 43 8.64 4.56 4.15
C PRO A 43 7.63 3.63 4.85
N GLY A 44 8.15 2.57 5.46
CA GLY A 44 7.42 1.75 6.43
C GLY A 44 6.53 0.66 5.84
N LEU A 45 6.51 0.48 4.52
CA LEU A 45 5.78 -0.62 3.87
C LEU A 45 6.46 -1.96 4.18
N SER A 46 5.70 -2.89 4.76
CA SER A 46 6.22 -4.16 5.26
C SER A 46 5.61 -5.39 4.63
N ASP A 47 4.36 -5.30 4.14
CA ASP A 47 3.69 -6.42 3.48
C ASP A 47 2.68 -5.92 2.43
N VAL A 48 2.46 -6.72 1.39
CA VAL A 48 1.48 -6.46 0.33
C VAL A 48 0.79 -7.76 -0.03
N VAL A 49 -0.54 -7.76 0.07
CA VAL A 49 -1.37 -8.93 -0.17
C VAL A 49 -2.43 -8.59 -1.21
N ALA A 50 -2.46 -9.32 -2.33
CA ALA A 50 -3.54 -9.18 -3.30
C ALA A 50 -4.86 -9.67 -2.71
N THR A 51 -5.96 -8.97 -3.01
CA THR A 51 -7.30 -9.45 -2.66
C THR A 51 -7.73 -10.59 -3.61
N ASN A 52 -7.23 -10.58 -4.85
CA ASN A 52 -7.43 -11.59 -5.87
C ASN A 52 -6.17 -11.74 -6.73
N GLY A 53 -5.80 -12.97 -7.09
CA GLY A 53 -4.62 -13.25 -7.90
C GLY A 53 -3.30 -13.16 -7.14
N GLN A 54 -2.24 -12.82 -7.88
CA GLN A 54 -0.86 -12.81 -7.42
C GLN A 54 -0.32 -11.40 -7.32
N VAL A 55 0.56 -11.18 -6.33
CA VAL A 55 1.29 -9.92 -6.16
C VAL A 55 2.78 -10.17 -6.08
N PHE A 56 3.53 -9.32 -6.76
CA PHE A 56 5.00 -9.28 -6.70
C PHE A 56 5.42 -7.87 -6.31
N THR A 57 6.39 -7.77 -5.41
CA THR A 57 6.88 -6.48 -4.93
C THR A 57 8.37 -6.35 -5.16
N HIS A 58 8.79 -5.13 -5.47
CA HIS A 58 10.19 -4.76 -5.52
C HIS A 58 10.38 -3.42 -4.82
N VAL A 59 11.32 -3.37 -3.88
CA VAL A 59 11.57 -2.18 -3.04
C VAL A 59 12.90 -1.54 -3.47
N SER A 60 12.87 -0.23 -3.68
CA SER A 60 14.03 0.60 -3.98
C SER A 60 13.94 1.92 -3.22
N GLY A 61 14.66 2.03 -2.11
CA GLY A 61 14.54 3.16 -1.18
C GLY A 61 13.13 3.21 -0.58
N ASP A 62 12.51 4.39 -0.61
CA ASP A 62 11.13 4.59 -0.15
C ASP A 62 10.08 4.29 -1.23
N THR A 63 10.48 3.71 -2.36
CA THR A 63 9.53 3.33 -3.44
C THR A 63 9.37 1.82 -3.48
N THR A 64 8.12 1.36 -3.35
CA THR A 64 7.74 -0.02 -3.59
C THR A 64 6.96 -0.12 -4.87
N ARG A 65 7.49 -0.84 -5.85
CA ARG A 65 6.77 -1.21 -7.06
C ARG A 65 6.00 -2.50 -6.79
N VAL A 66 4.71 -2.46 -7.01
CA VAL A 66 3.75 -3.55 -6.82
C VAL A 66 3.24 -3.97 -8.20
N VAL A 67 3.40 -5.24 -8.53
CA VAL A 67 2.85 -5.86 -9.75
C VAL A 67 1.74 -6.80 -9.32
N ILE A 68 0.55 -6.63 -9.88
CA ILE A 68 -0.62 -7.47 -9.58
C ILE A 68 -1.07 -8.14 -10.86
N LEU A 69 -1.34 -9.44 -10.77
CA LEU A 69 -1.88 -10.28 -11.82
C LEU A 69 -3.14 -10.94 -11.28
N LEU A 70 -4.31 -10.60 -11.82
CA LEU A 70 -5.57 -11.19 -11.38
C LEU A 70 -5.73 -12.61 -11.95
N ASP A 71 -6.28 -13.54 -11.14
CA ASP A 71 -6.66 -14.87 -11.65
C ASP A 71 -7.85 -14.75 -12.62
N GLU A 72 -8.74 -13.78 -12.40
CA GLU A 72 -9.86 -13.44 -13.27
C GLU A 72 -9.91 -11.91 -13.51
N PRO A 73 -10.05 -11.44 -14.77
CA PRO A 73 -10.07 -10.01 -15.07
C PRO A 73 -11.25 -9.28 -14.41
N GLY A 74 -10.95 -8.16 -13.75
CA GLY A 74 -11.89 -7.42 -12.93
C GLY A 74 -11.24 -6.21 -12.23
N PRO A 75 -11.85 -5.71 -11.14
CA PRO A 75 -11.26 -4.64 -10.33
C PRO A 75 -9.95 -5.09 -9.69
N ILE A 76 -8.94 -4.23 -9.72
CA ILE A 76 -7.66 -4.48 -9.05
C ILE A 76 -7.70 -3.83 -7.65
N GLU A 77 -7.61 -4.69 -6.63
CA GLU A 77 -7.55 -4.31 -5.21
C GLU A 77 -6.49 -5.14 -4.49
N PHE A 78 -5.76 -4.50 -3.58
CA PHE A 78 -4.79 -5.16 -2.71
C PHE A 78 -4.66 -4.43 -1.38
N THR A 79 -4.23 -5.16 -0.35
CA THR A 79 -3.98 -4.61 0.98
C THR A 79 -2.48 -4.43 1.18
N VAL A 80 -2.11 -3.34 1.85
CA VAL A 80 -0.74 -2.97 2.18
C VAL A 80 -0.64 -2.80 3.69
N ARG A 81 0.31 -3.47 4.32
CA ARG A 81 0.67 -3.24 5.71
C ARG A 81 1.83 -2.27 5.79
N MET A 82 1.70 -1.26 6.66
CA MET A 82 2.77 -0.29 6.86
C MET A 82 2.85 0.25 8.29
N ALA A 83 4.06 0.61 8.71
CA ALA A 83 4.32 1.33 9.95
C ALA A 83 4.24 2.86 9.75
N GLY A 84 3.95 3.57 10.83
CA GLY A 84 3.89 5.03 10.89
C GLY A 84 2.52 5.60 10.50
N LEU A 85 2.38 6.93 10.56
CA LEU A 85 1.10 7.65 10.36
C LEU A 85 0.90 8.27 8.95
N THR A 86 1.95 8.31 8.14
CA THR A 86 1.92 8.99 6.82
C THR A 86 1.47 8.03 5.72
N PHE A 87 0.42 8.39 4.97
CA PHE A 87 -0.02 7.61 3.81
C PHE A 87 1.02 7.67 2.68
N PRO A 88 1.26 6.56 1.96
CA PRO A 88 2.19 6.58 0.84
C PRO A 88 1.54 7.34 -0.34
N GLY A 89 2.36 8.01 -1.14
CA GLY A 89 1.95 8.44 -2.47
C GLY A 89 1.68 7.23 -3.36
N THR A 90 0.77 7.37 -4.33
CA THR A 90 0.47 6.30 -5.29
C THR A 90 0.66 6.80 -6.72
N ALA A 91 1.21 5.94 -7.57
CA ALA A 91 1.30 6.19 -9.00
C ALA A 91 0.95 4.93 -9.78
N VAL A 92 0.06 5.06 -10.76
CA VAL A 92 -0.23 3.97 -11.71
C VAL A 92 0.83 4.05 -12.80
N VAL A 93 1.60 2.98 -12.97
CA VAL A 93 2.72 2.91 -13.93
C VAL A 93 2.32 2.20 -15.21
N GLN A 94 1.53 1.13 -15.09
CA GLN A 94 1.11 0.32 -16.23
C GLN A 94 -0.16 -0.44 -15.88
N VAL A 95 -1.02 -0.66 -16.88
CA VAL A 95 -2.23 -1.49 -16.75
C VAL A 95 -2.37 -2.31 -18.03
N ALA A 96 -2.72 -3.58 -17.89
CA ALA A 96 -3.02 -4.48 -19.01
C ALA A 96 -4.42 -5.07 -18.87
N ASP A 97 -5.04 -5.36 -20.01
CA ASP A 97 -6.38 -5.94 -20.07
C ASP A 97 -6.39 -7.47 -20.17
N ASP A 98 -7.58 -8.04 -20.34
CA ASP A 98 -7.80 -9.49 -20.44
C ASP A 98 -7.26 -10.12 -21.73
N ARG A 99 -6.66 -9.33 -22.63
CA ARG A 99 -6.01 -9.76 -23.86
C ARG A 99 -4.50 -9.53 -23.84
N ASP A 100 -3.94 -9.18 -22.68
CA ASP A 100 -2.53 -8.82 -22.51
C ASP A 100 -2.13 -7.56 -23.30
N GLU A 101 -3.09 -6.67 -23.57
CA GLU A 101 -2.83 -5.39 -24.22
C GLU A 101 -2.63 -4.27 -23.20
N LEU A 102 -1.57 -3.48 -23.40
CA LEU A 102 -1.29 -2.33 -22.56
C LEU A 102 -2.31 -1.21 -22.78
N ARG A 103 -2.84 -0.67 -21.68
CA ARG A 103 -3.81 0.43 -21.71
C ARG A 103 -3.14 1.79 -21.55
N SER A 104 -3.78 2.81 -22.13
CA SER A 104 -3.48 4.20 -21.79
C SER A 104 -3.83 4.47 -20.33
N LEU A 105 -2.95 5.16 -19.61
CA LEU A 105 -3.14 5.49 -18.19
C LEU A 105 -4.10 6.67 -17.96
N ARG A 106 -4.58 7.32 -19.04
CA ARG A 106 -5.49 8.46 -18.91
C ARG A 106 -6.77 8.01 -18.19
N GLY A 107 -7.03 8.63 -17.03
CA GLY A 107 -8.23 8.38 -16.23
C GLY A 107 -8.03 7.34 -15.12
N TYR A 108 -6.95 6.58 -15.12
CA TYR A 108 -6.61 5.67 -14.04
C TYR A 108 -6.17 6.42 -12.78
N ARG A 109 -6.58 5.92 -11.62
CA ARG A 109 -6.17 6.44 -10.30
C ARG A 109 -6.02 5.29 -9.31
N ALA A 110 -4.98 5.32 -8.49
CA ALA A 110 -4.85 4.41 -7.35
C ALA A 110 -5.33 5.13 -6.08
N ARG A 111 -6.46 4.70 -5.51
CA ARG A 111 -7.00 5.23 -4.27
C ARG A 111 -6.53 4.43 -3.08
N LEU A 112 -6.22 5.12 -1.99
CA LEU A 112 -5.92 4.54 -0.69
C LEU A 112 -7.11 4.73 0.25
N GLY A 113 -7.48 3.69 0.98
CA GLY A 113 -8.44 3.75 2.08
C GLY A 113 -7.99 2.87 3.24
N SER A 114 -8.49 3.12 4.45
CA SER A 114 -8.25 2.21 5.58
C SER A 114 -9.12 0.96 5.45
N VAL A 115 -8.61 -0.19 5.89
CA VAL A 115 -9.42 -1.41 6.00
C VAL A 115 -10.62 -1.13 6.93
N GLY A 116 -11.83 -1.18 6.39
CA GLY A 116 -13.08 -0.84 7.10
C GLY A 116 -13.72 0.51 6.70
N SER A 117 -13.00 1.37 5.98
CA SER A 117 -13.52 2.61 5.41
C SER A 117 -14.07 2.41 3.99
N ARG A 118 -14.75 1.28 3.73
CA ARG A 118 -15.44 1.10 2.44
C ARG A 118 -16.46 2.22 2.27
N PRO A 119 -16.35 3.09 1.25
CA PRO A 119 -17.42 4.03 0.95
C PRO A 119 -18.65 3.20 0.58
N ARG A 120 -19.79 3.54 1.21
CA ARG A 120 -21.10 3.04 0.78
C ARG A 120 -21.47 3.60 -0.58
#